data_AF-A0A849WXJ0-F1
#
_entry.id   AF-A0A849WXJ0-F1
#
_cell.length_a   1.000
_cell.length_b   1.000
_cell.length_c   1.000
_cell.angle_alpha   90.00
_cell.angle_beta   90.00
_cell.angle_gamma   90.00
#
_symmetry.space_group_name_H-M   'P 1'
#
loop_
_entity.id
_entity.type
_entity.pdbx_description
1 polymer ?
#
loop_
_entity_poly.entity_id
_entity_poly.type
_entity_poly.pdbx_seq_one_letter_code
_entity_poly.pdbx_strand_id
1 'polypeptide(L)'
;MSEIQSAELTEGITLTCVECGQIFSICKSCWRGQKCCSKECSKQLRNKNQRERQRKYQATEKGLEFGRLRQRRRYEKIKLLKSPH
;
A
#
# COMPACT_ATOMS: atom_id res chain seq x y z
N MET A 1 -54.23 -9.47 -4.28
CA MET A 1 -53.57 -8.28 -4.85
C MET A 1 -52.32 -8.03 -4.02
N SER A 2 -51.20 -8.64 -4.41
CA SER A 2 -49.94 -8.64 -3.66
C SER A 2 -49.16 -7.36 -3.94
N GLU A 3 -49.16 -6.44 -2.98
CA GLU A 3 -48.29 -5.26 -2.98
C GLU A 3 -46.84 -5.70 -2.72
N ILE A 4 -46.09 -5.90 -3.81
CA ILE A 4 -44.63 -5.99 -3.75
C ILE A 4 -44.13 -4.54 -3.71
N GLN A 5 -43.99 -3.98 -2.50
CA GLN A 5 -43.39 -2.68 -2.29
C GLN A 5 -41.88 -2.76 -2.52
N SER A 6 -41.46 -2.13 -3.63
CA SER A 6 -40.21 -1.37 -3.79
C SER A 6 -38.91 -2.04 -3.33
N ALA A 7 -38.21 -2.67 -4.28
CA ALA A 7 -36.78 -2.88 -4.18
C ALA A 7 -36.08 -1.51 -4.15
N GLU A 8 -35.53 -1.14 -2.99
CA GLU A 8 -34.65 0.02 -2.84
C GLU A 8 -33.50 -0.10 -3.85
N LEU A 9 -33.54 0.72 -4.90
CA LEU A 9 -32.41 0.97 -5.79
C LEU A 9 -31.32 1.65 -4.97
N THR A 10 -30.49 0.86 -4.31
CA THR A 10 -29.29 1.36 -3.64
C THR A 10 -28.39 1.95 -4.72
N GLU A 11 -28.39 3.28 -4.83
CA GLU A 11 -27.48 4.01 -5.70
C GLU A 11 -26.03 3.70 -5.27
N GLY A 12 -25.41 2.77 -5.98
CA GLY A 12 -24.03 2.36 -5.78
C GLY A 12 -23.09 3.18 -6.65
N ILE A 13 -21.92 3.50 -6.11
CA ILE A 13 -20.82 4.05 -6.89
C ILE A 13 -20.03 2.87 -7.47
N THR A 14 -19.93 2.85 -8.79
CA THR A 14 -19.11 1.88 -9.50
C THR A 14 -17.72 2.46 -9.72
N LEU A 15 -16.68 1.73 -9.29
CA LEU A 15 -15.29 2.16 -9.35
C LEU A 15 -14.41 1.07 -9.97
N THR A 16 -13.33 1.50 -10.61
CA THR A 16 -12.29 0.58 -11.10
C THR A 16 -11.15 0.51 -10.11
N CYS A 17 -10.77 -0.69 -9.71
CA CYS A 17 -9.63 -0.91 -8.83
C CYS A 17 -8.32 -0.46 -9.50
N VAL A 18 -7.58 0.43 -8.86
CA VAL A 18 -6.30 0.96 -9.40
C VAL A 18 -5.22 -0.13 -9.51
N GLU A 19 -5.31 -1.21 -8.73
CA GLU A 19 -4.29 -2.28 -8.74
C GLU A 19 -4.61 -3.39 -9.73
N CYS A 20 -5.81 -3.98 -9.68
CA CYS A 20 -6.18 -5.12 -10.52
C CYS A 20 -7.06 -4.77 -11.72
N GLY A 21 -7.53 -3.52 -11.84
CA GLY A 21 -8.42 -3.09 -12.93
C GLY A 21 -9.86 -3.62 -12.82
N GLN A 22 -10.18 -4.42 -11.81
CA GLN A 22 -11.54 -4.95 -11.64
C GLN A 22 -12.52 -3.85 -11.25
N ILE A 23 -13.70 -3.88 -11.87
CA ILE A 23 -14.83 -3.02 -11.51
C ILE A 23 -15.50 -3.56 -10.25
N PHE A 24 -15.76 -2.69 -9.27
CA PHE A 24 -16.48 -3.03 -8.04
C PHE A 24 -17.47 -1.92 -7.68
N SER A 25 -18.58 -2.32 -7.07
CA SER A 25 -19.64 -1.41 -6.60
C SER A 25 -19.57 -1.22 -5.10
N ILE A 26 -19.75 0.01 -4.65
CA ILE A 26 -19.83 0.34 -3.22
C ILE A 26 -21.00 1.27 -2.97
N CYS A 27 -21.74 1.00 -1.89
CA CYS A 27 -22.88 1.84 -1.51
C CYS A 27 -22.39 3.27 -1.20
N LYS A 28 -23.18 4.31 -1.53
CA LYS A 28 -22.79 5.71 -1.26
C LYS A 28 -22.43 5.96 0.21
N SER A 29 -23.15 5.37 1.16
CA SER A 29 -22.86 5.48 2.60
C SER A 29 -21.59 4.70 3.03
N CYS A 30 -21.22 3.65 2.29
CA CYS A 30 -20.02 2.84 2.50
C CYS A 30 -18.78 3.50 1.89
N TRP A 31 -18.97 4.39 0.91
CA TRP A 31 -17.87 5.01 0.18
C TRP A 31 -17.14 6.01 1.07
N ARG A 32 -15.86 5.74 1.31
CA ARG A 32 -14.93 6.56 2.10
C ARG A 32 -13.67 6.88 1.31
N GLY A 33 -13.78 6.97 -0.01
CA GLY A 33 -12.65 7.17 -0.92
C GLY A 33 -11.85 5.89 -1.21
N GLN A 34 -12.49 4.71 -1.19
CA GLN A 34 -11.82 3.47 -1.58
C GLN A 34 -11.37 3.52 -3.05
N LYS A 35 -10.13 3.14 -3.30
CA LYS A 35 -9.53 3.05 -4.66
C LYS A 35 -9.29 1.60 -5.11
N CYS A 36 -9.57 0.64 -4.24
CA CYS A 36 -9.25 -0.76 -4.44
C CYS A 36 -10.46 -1.61 -4.08
N CYS A 37 -10.67 -2.71 -4.82
CA CYS A 37 -11.78 -3.63 -4.61
C CYS A 37 -11.67 -4.45 -3.31
N SER A 38 -10.45 -4.65 -2.80
CA SER A 38 -10.19 -5.49 -1.63
C SER A 38 -9.06 -4.94 -0.75
N LYS A 39 -9.00 -5.45 0.49
CA LYS A 39 -7.89 -5.17 1.41
C LYS A 39 -6.55 -5.62 0.83
N GLU A 40 -6.55 -6.71 0.06
CA GLU A 40 -5.34 -7.24 -0.56
C GLU A 40 -4.80 -6.30 -1.64
N CYS A 41 -5.67 -5.84 -2.56
CA CYS A 41 -5.29 -4.80 -3.53
C CYS A 41 -4.82 -3.52 -2.82
N SER A 42 -5.50 -3.10 -1.75
CA SER A 42 -5.05 -1.94 -0.97
C SER A 42 -3.65 -2.13 -0.35
N LYS A 43 -3.33 -3.33 0.11
CA LYS A 43 -2.00 -3.68 0.65
C LYS A 43 -0.94 -3.65 -0.44
N GLN A 44 -1.23 -4.20 -1.63
CA GLN A 44 -0.31 -4.19 -2.77
C GLN A 44 -0.01 -2.76 -3.24
N LEU A 45 -1.03 -1.92 -3.37
CA LEU A 45 -0.87 -0.50 -3.71
C LEU A 45 0.01 0.23 -2.70
N ARG A 46 -0.24 0.00 -1.40
CA ARG A 46 0.57 0.60 -0.32
C ARG A 46 2.03 0.16 -0.41
N ASN A 47 2.28 -1.13 -0.61
CA ASN A 47 3.63 -1.67 -0.74
C ASN A 47 4.35 -1.11 -1.97
N LYS A 48 3.66 -0.97 -3.10
CA LYS A 48 4.22 -0.36 -4.31
C LYS A 48 4.61 1.10 -4.07
N ASN A 49 3.68 1.90 -3.53
CA ASN A 49 3.93 3.31 -3.19
C ASN A 49 5.07 3.46 -2.17
N GLN A 50 5.14 2.59 -1.17
CA GLN A 50 6.21 2.61 -0.19
C GLN A 50 7.57 2.32 -0.85
N ARG A 51 7.65 1.29 -1.72
CA ARG A 51 8.87 0.96 -2.46
C ARG A 51 9.33 2.12 -3.34
N GLU A 52 8.41 2.78 -4.05
CA GLU A 52 8.73 3.94 -4.88
C GLU A 52 9.24 5.12 -4.03
N ARG A 53 8.59 5.43 -2.90
CA ARG A 53 9.07 6.46 -1.97
C ARG A 53 10.44 6.13 -1.41
N GLN A 54 10.67 4.88 -1.02
CA GLN A 54 11.98 4.43 -0.53
C GLN A 54 13.04 4.56 -1.62
N ARG A 55 12.75 4.15 -2.86
CA ARG A 55 13.66 4.29 -4.00
C ARG A 55 14.02 5.76 -4.26
N LYS A 56 13.03 6.65 -4.26
CA LYS A 56 13.26 8.11 -4.41
C LYS A 56 14.11 8.64 -3.26
N TYR A 57 13.80 8.26 -2.01
CA TYR A 57 14.57 8.68 -0.85
C TYR A 57 16.01 8.17 -0.91
N GLN A 58 16.24 6.91 -1.29
CA GLN A 58 17.59 6.34 -1.43
C GLN A 58 18.44 7.04 -2.48
N ALA A 59 17.83 7.68 -3.48
CA ALA A 59 18.53 8.49 -4.47
C ALA A 59 18.89 9.91 -3.95
N THR A 60 18.33 10.35 -2.82
CA THR A 60 18.69 11.64 -2.22
C THR A 60 20.04 11.55 -1.51
N GLU A 61 20.73 12.68 -1.35
CA GLU A 61 22.00 12.76 -0.63
C GLU A 61 21.90 12.22 0.80
N LYS A 62 20.86 12.60 1.54
CA LYS A 62 20.55 12.05 2.87
C LYS A 62 20.38 10.53 2.81
N GLY A 63 19.61 10.03 1.85
CA GLY A 63 19.38 8.60 1.69
C GLY A 63 20.66 7.80 1.44
N LEU A 64 21.57 8.35 0.63
CA LEU A 64 22.89 7.77 0.35
C LEU A 64 23.77 7.77 1.60
N GLU A 65 23.80 8.88 2.35
CA GLU A 65 24.56 8.99 3.60
C GLU A 65 24.09 7.96 4.64
N PHE A 66 22.77 7.86 4.86
CA PHE A 66 22.20 6.83 5.73
C PHE A 66 22.47 5.42 5.21
N GLY A 67 22.53 5.22 3.89
CA GLY A 67 22.95 3.97 3.26
C GLY A 67 24.37 3.58 3.65
N ARG A 68 25.33 4.50 3.49
CA ARG A 68 26.73 4.31 3.89
C ARG A 68 26.86 4.03 5.39
N LEU A 69 26.13 4.77 6.22
CA LEU A 69 26.13 4.58 7.68
C LEU A 69 25.60 3.19 8.08
N ARG A 70 24.50 2.74 7.46
CA ARG A 70 23.97 1.38 7.69
C ARG A 70 24.97 0.31 7.31
N GLN A 71 25.66 0.46 6.17
CA GLN A 71 26.67 -0.49 5.73
C GLN A 71 27.86 -0.53 6.69
N ARG A 72 28.37 0.64 7.14
CA ARG A 72 29.45 0.73 8.13
C ARG A 72 29.09 0.00 9.43
N ARG A 73 27.92 0.29 10.02
CA ARG A 73 27.43 -0.37 11.24
C ARG A 73 27.34 -1.89 11.09
N ARG A 74 26.92 -2.36 9.91
CA ARG A 74 26.87 -3.80 9.61
C ARG A 74 28.27 -4.42 9.64
N TYR A 75 29.25 -3.79 9.00
CA TYR A 75 30.64 -4.27 9.02
C TYR A 75 31.24 -4.26 10.42
N GLU A 76 31.03 -3.18 11.19
CA GLU A 76 31.48 -3.09 12.58
C GLU A 76 30.91 -4.23 13.43
N LYS A 77 29.60 -4.48 13.32
CA LYS A 77 28.95 -5.61 14.00
C LYS A 77 29.56 -6.96 13.60
N ILE A 78 29.77 -7.18 12.30
CA ILE A 78 30.39 -8.43 11.82
C ILE A 78 31.83 -8.57 12.34
N LYS A 79 32.60 -7.48 12.36
CA LYS A 79 33.97 -7.47 12.89
C LYS A 79 34.00 -7.83 14.38
N LEU A 80 33.09 -7.26 15.17
CA LEU A 80 32.93 -7.59 16.59
C LEU A 80 32.58 -9.07 16.80
N LEU A 81 31.67 -9.63 15.98
CA LEU A 81 31.29 -11.05 16.06
C LEU A 81 32.41 -12.02 15.63
N LYS A 82 33.36 -11.55 14.80
CA LYS A 82 34.45 -12.38 14.25
C LYS A 82 35.78 -12.21 14.99
N SER A 83 35.89 -11.26 15.92
CA SER A 83 37.07 -11.14 16.77
C SER A 83 37.03 -12.29 17.79
N PRO A 84 38.01 -13.22 17.78
CA PRO A 84 38.09 -14.22 18.83
C PRO A 84 38.46 -13.51 20.13
N HIS A 85 37.80 -13.91 21.21
CA HIS A 85 38.09 -13.42 22.56
C HIS A 85 39.34 -14.08 23.12
#